data_AF-A0A3D5YFV8-F1
#
_entry.id   AF-A0A3D5YFV8-F1
#
_cell.length_a   1.000
_cell.length_b   1.000
_cell.length_c   1.000
_cell.angle_alpha   90.00
_cell.angle_beta   90.00
_cell.angle_gamma   90.00
#
_symmetry.space_group_name_H-M   'P 1'
#
loop_
_entity.id
_entity.type
_entity.pdbx_description
1 polymer ?
#
loop_
_entity_poly.entity_id
_entity_poly.type
_entity_poly.pdbx_seq_one_letter_code
_entity_poly.pdbx_strand_id
1 'polypeptide(L)'
;MHIKLKSENKLFCQCKNQQDFENTKPNTNICPVCTGQPGALPTLSYEALQKGLLLGKALNCTINKESRFDRKSYFYPDLPMGYQITQLYKPTNTN
;
A
#
# COMPACT_ATOMS: atom_id res chain seq x y z
N MET A 1 7.96 1.21 -12.91
CA MET A 1 8.91 1.13 -11.78
C MET A 1 8.12 0.98 -10.49
N HIS A 2 8.51 0.09 -9.58
CA HIS A 2 7.90 -0.02 -8.25
C HIS A 2 8.88 0.50 -7.19
N ILE A 3 8.39 1.23 -6.20
CA ILE A 3 9.20 1.82 -5.13
C ILE A 3 8.52 1.49 -3.79
N LYS A 4 9.29 1.02 -2.81
CA LYS A 4 8.79 0.83 -1.45
C LYS A 4 8.86 2.16 -0.70
N LEU A 5 7.71 2.68 -0.27
CA LEU A 5 7.67 3.88 0.56
C LEU A 5 8.19 3.56 1.96
N LYS A 6 9.10 4.40 2.46
CA LYS A 6 9.61 4.32 3.85
C LYS A 6 8.61 4.99 4.79
N SER A 7 7.46 4.38 5.04
CA SER A 7 6.48 4.81 6.06
C SER A 7 6.72 4.10 7.39
N GLU A 8 6.16 4.63 8.48
CA GLU A 8 6.15 3.95 9.77
C GLU A 8 5.25 2.71 9.74
N ASN A 9 4.04 2.88 9.19
CA ASN A 9 3.01 1.84 9.09
C ASN A 9 2.81 1.34 7.66
N LYS A 10 2.27 0.13 7.50
CA LYS A 10 1.89 -0.44 6.20
C LYS A 10 0.78 0.40 5.53
N LEU A 11 0.56 0.17 4.24
CA LEU A 11 -0.34 1.01 3.44
C LEU A 11 -1.81 0.95 3.88
N PHE A 12 -2.29 -0.22 4.34
CA PHE A 12 -3.70 -0.46 4.66
C PHE A 12 -3.96 -0.95 6.09
N CYS A 13 -2.94 -0.94 6.96
CA CYS A 13 -3.07 -1.30 8.37
C CYS A 13 -1.97 -0.64 9.21
N GLN A 14 -2.11 -0.68 10.54
CA GLN A 14 -1.18 -0.07 11.48
C GLN A 14 0.04 -0.94 11.83
N CYS A 15 0.29 -2.06 11.12
CA CYS A 15 1.51 -2.81 11.32
C CYS A 15 2.73 -1.99 10.89
N LYS A 16 3.85 -2.14 11.59
CA LYS A 16 5.12 -1.53 11.22
C LYS A 16 5.55 -1.93 9.80
N ASN A 17 5.90 -0.95 8.97
CA ASN A 17 6.49 -1.15 7.64
C ASN A 17 8.02 -1.25 7.75
N GLN A 18 8.45 -2.31 8.43
CA GLN A 18 9.86 -2.61 8.68
C GLN A 18 10.66 -2.72 7.37
N GLN A 19 11.84 -2.08 7.34
CA GLN A 19 12.74 -2.05 6.18
C GLN A 19 13.93 -2.98 6.32
N ASP A 20 14.33 -3.27 7.56
CA ASP A 20 15.40 -4.22 7.85
C ASP A 20 14.83 -5.63 7.81
N PHE A 21 14.92 -6.26 6.64
CA PHE A 21 14.42 -7.61 6.41
C PHE A 21 15.36 -8.70 6.94
N GLU A 22 16.66 -8.41 7.09
CA GLU A 22 17.67 -9.37 7.53
C GLU A 22 17.54 -9.66 9.03
N ASN A 23 17.28 -8.63 9.83
CA ASN A 23 17.20 -8.76 11.29
C ASN A 23 15.77 -8.95 11.82
N THR A 24 14.76 -9.00 10.94
CA THR A 24 13.37 -9.14 11.35
C THR A 24 12.90 -10.58 11.20
N LYS A 25 12.47 -11.19 12.30
CA LYS A 25 11.90 -12.55 12.28
C LYS A 25 10.67 -12.60 11.35
N PRO A 26 10.51 -13.67 10.54
CA PRO A 26 9.35 -13.84 9.67
C PRO A 26 8.01 -13.75 10.42
N ASN A 27 7.00 -13.20 9.75
CA ASN A 27 5.61 -13.13 10.24
C ASN A 27 5.43 -12.46 11.61
N THR A 28 6.29 -11.51 11.97
CA THR A 28 6.19 -10.73 13.22
C THR A 28 5.36 -9.46 13.08
N ASN A 29 5.55 -8.72 11.99
CA ASN A 29 4.84 -7.47 11.74
C ASN A 29 3.55 -7.71 10.93
N ILE A 30 2.64 -8.52 11.46
CA ILE A 30 1.37 -8.90 10.79
C ILE A 30 0.15 -8.62 11.66
N CYS A 31 -1.02 -8.56 11.02
CA CYS A 31 -2.34 -8.38 11.63
C CYS A 31 -3.41 -8.98 10.69
N PRO A 32 -4.66 -9.15 11.16
CA PRO A 32 -5.76 -9.72 10.37
C PRO A 32 -5.95 -9.07 8.99
N VAL A 33 -5.71 -7.76 8.86
CA VAL A 33 -5.85 -7.04 7.59
C VAL A 33 -4.80 -7.49 6.57
N CYS A 34 -3.52 -7.44 6.93
CA CYS A 34 -2.45 -7.78 5.99
C CYS A 34 -2.31 -9.29 5.74
N THR A 35 -2.92 -10.12 6.59
CA THR A 35 -3.03 -11.57 6.37
C THR A 35 -4.36 -11.98 5.73
N GLY A 36 -5.22 -11.03 5.35
CA GLY A 36 -6.47 -11.30 4.63
C GLY A 36 -7.47 -12.15 5.41
N GLN A 37 -7.48 -12.06 6.75
CA GLN A 37 -8.39 -12.83 7.58
C GLN A 37 -9.86 -12.41 7.35
N PRO A 38 -10.82 -13.34 7.50
CA PRO A 38 -12.24 -13.04 7.36
C PRO A 38 -12.69 -11.88 8.25
N GLY A 39 -13.43 -10.92 7.67
CA GLY A 39 -13.96 -9.76 8.39
C GLY A 39 -12.98 -8.59 8.55
N ALA A 40 -11.70 -8.73 8.17
CA ALA A 40 -10.74 -7.64 8.23
C ALA A 40 -10.97 -6.61 7.10
N LEU A 41 -10.92 -5.31 7.43
CA LEU A 41 -11.08 -4.21 6.47
C LEU A 41 -9.83 -3.32 6.40
N PRO A 42 -9.43 -2.86 5.19
CA PRO A 42 -8.26 -2.01 5.01
C PRO A 42 -8.54 -0.55 5.37
N THR A 43 -7.55 0.11 6.00
CA THR A 43 -7.58 1.56 6.28
C THR A 43 -6.32 2.21 5.75
N LEU A 44 -6.47 3.19 4.85
CA LEU A 44 -5.34 3.85 4.18
C LEU A 44 -4.45 4.62 5.17
N SER A 45 -3.13 4.41 5.05
CA SER A 45 -2.13 5.21 5.75
C SER A 45 -2.00 6.60 5.15
N TYR A 46 -2.28 7.62 5.97
CA TYR A 46 -2.15 9.03 5.58
C TYR A 46 -0.71 9.40 5.21
N GLU A 47 0.27 8.90 5.98
CA GLU A 47 1.70 9.14 5.73
C GLU A 47 2.14 8.57 4.37
N ALA A 48 1.68 7.36 4.02
CA ALA A 48 1.99 6.74 2.74
C ALA A 48 1.39 7.52 1.57
N LEU A 49 0.13 7.99 1.72
CA LEU A 49 -0.51 8.85 0.74
C LEU A 49 0.26 10.17 0.53
N GLN A 50 0.64 10.85 1.62
CA GLN A 50 1.42 12.09 1.55
C GLN A 50 2.75 11.89 0.81
N LYS A 51 3.46 10.78 1.06
CA LYS A 51 4.71 10.46 0.36
C LYS A 51 4.50 10.22 -1.13
N GLY A 52 3.42 9.53 -1.51
CA GLY A 52 3.04 9.35 -2.91
C GLY A 52 2.73 10.67 -3.63
N LEU A 53 2.03 11.59 -2.96
CA LEU A 53 1.74 12.94 -3.48
C LEU A 53 3.00 13.80 -3.62
N LEU A 54 3.88 13.77 -2.61
CA LEU A 54 5.15 14.50 -2.65
C LEU A 54 6.04 14.03 -3.81
N LEU A 55 6.11 12.71 -4.04
CA LEU A 55 6.83 12.16 -5.18
C LEU A 55 6.23 12.64 -6.51
N GLY A 56 4.90 12.61 -6.64
CA GLY A 56 4.22 13.13 -7.83
C GLY A 56 4.56 14.59 -8.10
N LYS A 57 4.49 15.44 -7.07
CA LYS A 57 4.88 16.86 -7.18
C LYS A 57 6.34 17.04 -7.58
N ALA A 58 7.25 16.26 -7.00
CA ALA A 58 8.68 16.32 -7.33
C ALA A 58 8.98 15.91 -8.78
N LEU A 59 8.15 15.02 -9.34
CA LEU A 59 8.23 14.57 -10.73
C LEU A 59 7.41 15.45 -11.70
N ASN A 60 6.90 16.60 -11.24
CA ASN A 60 6.03 17.51 -12.01
C ASN A 60 4.73 16.85 -12.52
N CYS A 61 4.23 15.83 -11.82
CA CYS A 61 2.92 15.25 -12.12
C CYS A 61 1.78 16.18 -11.70
N THR A 62 0.66 16.10 -12.41
CA THR A 62 -0.64 16.64 -12.00
C THR A 62 -1.25 15.74 -10.92
N ILE A 63 -1.57 16.33 -9.76
CA ILE A 63 -2.31 15.65 -8.69
C ILE A 63 -3.80 15.66 -9.03
N ASN A 64 -4.42 14.49 -9.05
CA ASN A 64 -5.86 14.38 -9.30
C ASN A 64 -6.68 14.81 -8.09
N LYS A 65 -7.77 15.55 -8.33
CA LYS A 65 -8.72 15.96 -7.28
C LYS A 65 -9.50 14.79 -6.69
N GLU A 66 -9.67 13.73 -7.48
CA GLU A 66 -10.33 12.50 -7.08
C GLU A 66 -9.41 11.33 -7.45
N SER A 67 -9.21 10.41 -6.51
CA SER A 67 -8.53 9.15 -6.77
C SER A 67 -9.28 8.02 -6.08
N ARG A 68 -9.13 6.80 -6.58
CA ARG A 68 -9.75 5.62 -5.99
C ARG A 68 -8.78 4.45 -5.97
N PHE A 69 -9.06 3.50 -5.09
CA PHE A 69 -8.40 2.22 -5.09
C PHE A 69 -9.31 1.17 -5.72
N ASP A 70 -8.71 0.30 -6.51
CA ASP A 70 -9.32 -0.76 -7.30
C ASP A 70 -8.69 -2.11 -6.89
N ARG A 71 -9.40 -3.21 -7.13
CA ARG A 71 -8.92 -4.57 -6.85
C ARG A 71 -8.39 -5.19 -8.14
N LYS A 72 -7.11 -5.59 -8.13
CA LYS A 72 -6.50 -6.43 -9.16
C LYS A 72 -6.48 -7.87 -8.66
N SER A 73 -7.43 -8.69 -9.12
CA SER A 73 -7.63 -10.05 -8.62
C SER A 73 -6.75 -11.07 -9.33
N TYR A 74 -6.00 -11.87 -8.57
CA TYR A 74 -5.23 -13.02 -9.03
C TYR A 74 -4.83 -13.89 -7.84
N PHE A 75 -4.67 -15.20 -8.07
CA PHE A 75 -4.26 -16.12 -7.02
C PHE A 75 -2.75 -16.29 -7.00
N TYR A 76 -2.16 -16.09 -5.82
CA TYR A 76 -0.75 -16.41 -5.59
C TYR A 76 -0.50 -16.63 -4.09
N PRO A 77 0.40 -17.53 -3.67
CA PRO A 77 0.61 -17.87 -2.25
C PRO A 77 1.08 -16.70 -1.37
N ASP A 78 1.73 -15.68 -1.94
CA ASP A 78 2.17 -14.48 -1.20
C ASP A 78 1.11 -13.37 -1.09
N LEU A 79 -0.06 -13.57 -1.72
CA LEU A 79 -1.14 -12.61 -1.80
C LEU A 79 -2.36 -13.12 -1.02
N PRO A 80 -2.39 -12.96 0.31
CA PRO A 80 -3.39 -13.61 1.16
C PRO A 80 -4.84 -13.20 0.86
N MET A 81 -5.05 -11.99 0.34
CA MET A 81 -6.39 -11.49 0.01
C MET A 81 -6.94 -12.02 -1.33
N GLY A 82 -6.11 -12.64 -2.19
CA GLY A 82 -6.49 -13.03 -3.55
C GLY A 82 -6.69 -11.85 -4.53
N TYR A 83 -6.38 -10.63 -4.09
CA TYR A 83 -6.31 -9.44 -4.92
C TYR A 83 -5.34 -8.42 -4.33
N GLN A 84 -4.74 -7.62 -5.20
CA GLN A 84 -3.94 -6.47 -4.81
C GLN A 84 -4.80 -5.20 -4.88
N ILE A 85 -4.74 -4.40 -3.81
CA ILE A 85 -5.33 -3.05 -3.82
C ILE A 85 -4.36 -2.13 -4.57
N THR A 86 -4.82 -1.53 -5.67
CA THR A 86 -4.02 -0.68 -6.57
C THR A 86 -4.86 0.51 -7.07
N GLN A 87 -4.32 1.39 -7.92
CA GLN A 87 -5.08 2.45 -8.57
C GLN A 87 -4.97 2.28 -10.09
N LEU A 88 -6.01 1.76 -10.73
CA LEU A 88 -6.02 1.52 -12.18
C LEU A 88 -6.75 2.64 -12.92
N TYR A 89 -7.95 2.99 -12.44
CA TYR A 89 -8.84 3.88 -13.21
C TYR A 89 -8.71 5.36 -12.82
N LYS A 90 -8.50 5.66 -11.54
CA LYS A 90 -8.29 7.03 -11.04
C LYS A 90 -7.06 7.09 -10.14
N PRO A 91 -5.84 7.17 -10.71
CA PRO A 91 -4.60 7.26 -9.94
C PRO A 91 -4.50 8.59 -9.21
N THR A 92 -3.68 8.63 -8.16
CA THR A 92 -3.47 9.86 -7.37
C THR A 92 -2.70 10.93 -8.15
N ASN A 93 -1.70 10.53 -8.96
CA ASN A 93 -0.88 11.42 -9.78
C ASN A 93 -0.89 10.96 -11.25
N THR A 94 -0.94 11.90 -12.19
CA THR A 94 -0.79 11.67 -13.65
C THR A 94 0.21 12.65 -14.23
N ASN A 95 0.90 12.28 -15.31
CA ASN A 95 1.72 13.22 -16.08
C ASN A 95 0.88 13.83 -17.20
#